data_AF-A0A2K3M8M2-F1
#
_entry.id   AF-A0A2K3M8M2-F1
#
_cell.length_a   1.000
_cell.length_b   1.000
_cell.length_c   1.000
_cell.angle_alpha   90.00
_cell.angle_beta   90.00
_cell.angle_gamma   90.00
#
_symmetry.space_group_name_H-M   'P 1'
#
loop_
_entity.id
_entity.type
_entity.pdbx_description
1 polymer ?
#
loop_
_entity_poly.entity_id
_entity_poly.type
_entity_poly.pdbx_seq_one_letter_code
_entity_poly.pdbx_strand_id
1 'polypeptide(L)'
;MLICFQTHGILNAVSWGVLMPLGAVIARYLKVFKSADPAWFYLHVTCQTAAYIVGVAGWGTGLKLGSDSVGVTYSTHRALGITLFCLGTLQVFALLLRPNKDHKIRIYWNFYHWAIGYATIIISIINIFKGFNALEVSAGDRYDNWKHAYTGIIAALGGIAVLLEAYTWIIVIKRKKSENKFSQGMNGTNGANGYGSRPQQ
;
A
#
# COMPACT_ATOMS: atom_id res chain seq x y z
N MET A 1 4.18 30.97 12.49
CA MET A 1 4.88 30.35 11.33
C MET A 1 5.44 28.96 11.68
N LEU A 2 6.31 28.81 12.68
CA LEU A 2 6.94 27.52 13.07
C LEU A 2 5.94 26.40 13.44
N ILE A 3 4.87 26.73 14.16
CA ILE A 3 3.82 25.77 14.56
C ILE A 3 3.13 25.16 13.34
N CYS A 4 2.86 25.96 12.31
CA CYS A 4 2.16 25.48 11.11
C CYS A 4 3.03 24.51 10.30
N PHE A 5 4.34 24.76 10.20
CA PHE A 5 5.31 23.82 9.61
C PHE A 5 5.37 22.49 10.36
N GLN A 6 5.39 22.54 11.69
CA GLN A 6 5.41 21.33 12.52
C GLN A 6 4.10 20.54 12.38
N THR A 7 2.94 21.20 12.43
CA THR A 7 1.64 20.56 12.23
C THR A 7 1.55 19.92 10.84
N HIS A 8 1.92 20.63 9.78
CA HIS A 8 1.98 20.09 8.43
C HIS A 8 2.90 18.86 8.35
N GLY A 9 4.12 18.94 8.89
CA GLY A 9 5.08 17.85 8.90
C GLY A 9 4.56 16.61 9.63
N ILE A 10 4.02 16.76 10.84
CA ILE A 10 3.47 15.65 11.64
C ILE A 10 2.31 14.99 10.90
N LEU A 11 1.33 15.78 10.46
CA LEU A 11 0.13 15.26 9.80
C LEU A 11 0.52 14.43 8.58
N ASN A 12 1.41 14.94 7.72
CA ASN A 12 1.80 14.25 6.50
C ASN A 12 2.74 13.05 6.74
N ALA A 13 3.65 13.13 7.72
CA ALA A 13 4.51 12.00 8.08
C ALA A 13 3.68 10.82 8.64
N VAL A 14 2.72 11.09 9.53
CA VAL A 14 1.85 10.04 10.09
C VAL A 14 0.92 9.47 9.02
N SER A 15 0.21 10.32 8.28
CA SER A 15 -0.76 9.88 7.27
C SER A 15 -0.12 9.24 6.05
N TRP A 16 0.46 10.08 5.18
CA TRP A 16 1.04 9.66 3.92
C TRP A 16 2.32 8.85 4.12
N GLY A 17 3.09 9.15 5.15
CA GLY A 17 4.39 8.53 5.39
C GLY A 17 4.32 7.17 6.07
N VAL A 18 3.37 6.94 6.98
CA VAL A 18 3.34 5.70 7.79
C VAL A 18 2.06 4.91 7.58
N LEU A 19 0.88 5.54 7.72
CA LEU A 19 -0.39 4.82 7.60
C LEU A 19 -0.63 4.30 6.17
N MET A 20 -0.29 5.07 5.14
CA MET A 20 -0.42 4.63 3.73
C MET A 20 0.38 3.34 3.42
N PRO A 21 1.71 3.26 3.69
CA PRO A 21 2.46 2.03 3.48
C PRO A 21 2.01 0.91 4.41
N LEU A 22 1.66 1.20 5.68
CA LEU A 22 1.14 0.20 6.61
C LEU A 22 -0.15 -0.46 6.08
N GLY A 23 -1.11 0.33 5.61
CA GLY A 23 -2.36 -0.16 5.02
C GLY A 23 -2.11 -1.07 3.82
N ALA A 24 -1.11 -0.76 2.98
CA ALA A 24 -0.72 -1.61 1.86
C ALA A 24 -0.08 -2.94 2.30
N VAL A 25 0.81 -2.91 3.31
CA VAL A 25 1.41 -4.12 3.91
C VAL A 25 0.32 -5.04 4.48
N ILE A 26 -0.63 -4.48 5.24
CA ILE A 26 -1.79 -5.20 5.79
C ILE A 26 -2.55 -5.92 4.66
N ALA A 27 -2.94 -5.20 3.61
CA ALA A 27 -3.69 -5.79 2.50
C ALA A 27 -2.91 -6.86 1.74
N ARG A 28 -1.62 -6.65 1.51
CA ARG A 28 -0.79 -7.58 0.73
C ARG A 28 -0.61 -8.91 1.45
N TYR A 29 -0.29 -8.88 2.74
CA TYR A 29 0.12 -10.08 3.47
C TYR A 29 -1.04 -10.77 4.19
N LEU A 30 -2.00 -10.04 4.76
CA LEU A 30 -3.13 -10.69 5.44
C LEU A 30 -4.09 -11.37 4.46
N LYS A 31 -4.22 -10.85 3.22
CA LYS A 31 -5.07 -11.44 2.18
C LYS A 31 -4.65 -12.87 1.76
N VAL A 32 -3.41 -13.28 2.08
CA VAL A 32 -2.91 -14.64 1.78
C VAL A 32 -3.57 -15.71 2.67
N PHE A 33 -4.01 -15.32 3.87
CA PHE A 33 -4.66 -16.20 4.85
C PHE A 33 -6.17 -16.21 4.64
N LYS A 34 -6.74 -17.38 4.32
CA LYS A 34 -8.19 -17.53 4.14
C LYS A 34 -8.99 -17.18 5.40
N SER A 35 -8.42 -17.44 6.58
CA SER A 35 -9.03 -17.09 7.88
C SER A 35 -9.11 -15.59 8.15
N ALA A 36 -8.35 -14.77 7.41
CA ALA A 36 -8.36 -13.33 7.55
C ALA A 36 -9.36 -12.65 6.61
N ASP A 37 -10.14 -13.38 5.81
CA ASP A 37 -11.25 -12.83 5.02
C ASP A 37 -12.52 -12.77 5.90
N PRO A 38 -13.22 -11.61 6.01
CA PRO A 38 -13.00 -10.33 5.34
C PRO A 38 -12.15 -9.31 6.13
N ALA A 39 -11.59 -9.69 7.28
CA ALA A 39 -10.86 -8.80 8.18
C ALA A 39 -9.74 -7.99 7.51
N TRP A 40 -8.93 -8.59 6.62
CA TRP A 40 -7.86 -7.89 5.90
C TRP A 40 -8.39 -6.68 5.11
N PHE A 41 -9.59 -6.80 4.55
CA PHE A 41 -10.20 -5.77 3.73
C PHE A 41 -10.66 -4.59 4.59
N TYR A 42 -11.31 -4.87 5.71
CA TYR A 42 -11.73 -3.83 6.66
C TYR A 42 -10.53 -3.12 7.29
N LEU A 43 -9.51 -3.86 7.71
CA LEU A 43 -8.28 -3.27 8.26
C LEU A 43 -7.60 -2.35 7.24
N HIS A 44 -7.49 -2.79 5.98
CA HIS A 44 -6.95 -1.98 4.91
C HIS A 44 -7.77 -0.70 4.69
N VAL A 45 -9.08 -0.83 4.47
CA VAL A 45 -9.94 0.32 4.15
C VAL A 45 -9.98 1.32 5.30
N THR A 46 -10.10 0.86 6.55
CA THR A 46 -10.08 1.73 7.73
C THR A 46 -8.75 2.48 7.85
N CYS A 47 -7.63 1.78 7.70
CA CYS A 47 -6.30 2.38 7.74
C CYS A 47 -6.12 3.44 6.64
N GLN A 48 -6.48 3.11 5.39
CA GLN A 48 -6.34 4.03 4.25
C GLN A 48 -7.28 5.23 4.34
N THR A 49 -8.51 5.03 4.83
CA THR A 49 -9.48 6.11 5.00
C THR A 49 -9.01 7.08 6.07
N ALA A 50 -8.52 6.56 7.22
CA ALA A 50 -7.95 7.38 8.27
C ALA A 50 -6.71 8.15 7.78
N ALA A 51 -5.81 7.47 7.06
CA ALA A 51 -4.64 8.09 6.44
C ALA A 51 -5.06 9.23 5.50
N TYR A 52 -6.04 8.99 4.62
CA TYR A 52 -6.49 9.99 3.66
C TYR A 52 -7.12 11.22 4.33
N ILE A 53 -7.99 11.03 5.33
CA ILE A 53 -8.64 12.14 6.06
C ILE A 53 -7.59 13.04 6.73
N VAL A 54 -6.66 12.45 7.48
CA VAL A 54 -5.57 13.18 8.12
C VAL A 54 -4.66 13.83 7.06
N GLY A 55 -4.42 13.12 5.96
CA GLY A 55 -3.63 13.59 4.83
C GLY A 55 -4.23 14.79 4.11
N VAL A 56 -5.56 14.89 3.99
CA VAL A 56 -6.26 16.07 3.44
C VAL A 56 -6.02 17.29 4.32
N ALA A 57 -6.11 17.14 5.65
CA ALA A 57 -5.80 18.23 6.59
C ALA A 57 -4.32 18.65 6.50
N GLY A 58 -3.41 17.66 6.43
CA GLY A 58 -1.98 17.89 6.18
C GLY A 58 -1.72 18.63 4.87
N TRP A 59 -2.41 18.27 3.79
CA TRP A 59 -2.28 18.93 2.50
C TRP A 59 -2.82 20.37 2.53
N GLY A 60 -3.97 20.59 3.15
CA GLY A 60 -4.58 21.92 3.31
C GLY A 60 -3.70 22.90 4.09
N THR A 61 -3.07 22.45 5.18
CA THR A 61 -2.08 23.26 5.92
C THR A 61 -0.85 23.59 5.07
N GLY A 62 -0.43 22.67 4.17
CA GLY A 62 0.67 22.90 3.23
C GLY A 62 0.34 23.96 2.17
N LEU A 63 -0.89 23.99 1.66
CA LEU A 63 -1.35 25.05 0.76
C LEU A 63 -1.34 26.42 1.45
N LYS A 64 -1.80 26.48 2.70
CA LYS A 64 -1.79 27.71 3.50
C LYS A 64 -0.37 28.21 3.78
N LEU A 65 0.56 27.32 4.12
CA LEU A 65 1.97 27.66 4.25
C LEU A 65 2.55 28.22 2.95
N GLY A 66 2.19 27.62 1.81
CA GLY A 66 2.62 28.08 0.49
C GLY A 66 2.04 29.43 0.08
N SER A 67 0.83 29.80 0.51
CA SER A 67 0.27 31.14 0.26
C SER A 67 0.93 32.21 1.14
N ASP A 68 1.30 31.85 2.37
CA ASP A 68 1.83 32.79 3.36
C ASP A 68 3.35 33.00 3.24
N SER A 69 4.04 32.20 2.41
CA SER A 69 5.49 32.27 2.19
C SER A 69 5.82 32.97 0.86
N VAL A 70 5.75 34.31 0.84
CA VAL A 70 6.05 35.10 -0.37
C VAL A 70 7.55 35.08 -0.66
N GLY A 71 7.95 34.57 -1.82
CA GLY A 71 9.35 34.58 -2.30
C GLY A 71 10.16 33.29 -2.14
N VAL A 72 9.67 32.29 -1.40
CA VAL A 72 10.33 30.97 -1.25
C VAL A 72 9.49 29.91 -1.94
N THR A 73 9.97 29.34 -3.05
CA THR A 73 9.25 28.30 -3.80
C THR A 73 9.89 26.93 -3.64
N TYR A 74 9.35 26.11 -2.75
CA TYR A 74 9.62 24.66 -2.74
C TYR A 74 8.79 23.97 -3.83
N SER A 75 9.03 24.36 -5.08
CA SER A 75 8.19 24.04 -6.24
C SER A 75 7.99 22.52 -6.42
N THR A 76 9.07 21.74 -6.25
CA THR A 76 9.00 20.29 -6.39
C THR A 76 8.21 19.61 -5.26
N HIS A 77 8.43 19.99 -4.00
CA HIS A 77 7.67 19.40 -2.87
C HIS A 77 6.18 19.72 -3.01
N ARG A 78 5.85 20.96 -3.39
CA ARG A 78 4.46 21.36 -3.63
C ARG A 78 3.83 20.59 -4.78
N ALA A 79 4.53 20.47 -5.92
CA ALA A 79 4.03 19.72 -7.08
C ALA A 79 3.78 18.26 -6.74
N LEU A 80 4.75 17.59 -6.10
CA LEU A 80 4.59 16.20 -5.65
C LEU A 80 3.47 16.06 -4.62
N GLY A 81 3.31 17.01 -3.69
CA GLY A 81 2.21 17.02 -2.73
C GLY A 81 0.83 17.13 -3.38
N ILE A 82 0.69 17.96 -4.43
CA ILE A 82 -0.56 18.05 -5.21
C ILE A 82 -0.79 16.76 -6.00
N THR A 83 0.21 16.24 -6.68
CA THR A 83 0.12 14.95 -7.40
C THR A 83 -0.31 13.83 -6.46
N LEU A 84 0.32 13.73 -5.30
CA LEU A 84 0.00 12.76 -4.26
C LEU A 84 -1.45 12.87 -3.77
N PHE A 85 -1.94 14.10 -3.53
CA PHE A 85 -3.33 14.31 -3.18
C PHE A 85 -4.26 13.79 -4.28
N CYS A 86 -4.03 14.15 -5.55
CA CYS A 86 -4.81 13.66 -6.68
C CYS A 86 -4.81 12.12 -6.79
N LEU A 87 -3.65 11.48 -6.68
CA LEU A 87 -3.54 10.01 -6.71
C LEU A 87 -4.23 9.37 -5.49
N GLY A 88 -4.15 9.98 -4.31
CA GLY A 88 -4.89 9.56 -3.13
C GLY A 88 -6.40 9.62 -3.34
N THR A 89 -6.92 10.70 -3.94
CA THR A 89 -8.34 10.83 -4.26
C THR A 89 -8.80 9.77 -5.25
N LEU A 90 -7.98 9.49 -6.28
CA LEU A 90 -8.22 8.38 -7.22
C LEU A 90 -8.32 7.03 -6.49
N GLN A 91 -7.53 6.82 -5.45
CA GLN A 91 -7.64 5.62 -4.61
C GLN A 91 -8.93 5.56 -3.79
N VAL A 92 -9.43 6.69 -3.30
CA VAL A 92 -10.75 6.74 -2.64
C VAL A 92 -11.86 6.36 -3.63
N PHE A 93 -11.80 6.87 -4.86
CA PHE A 93 -12.74 6.46 -5.91
C PHE A 93 -12.62 4.97 -6.28
N ALA A 94 -11.44 4.36 -6.13
CA ALA A 94 -11.28 2.92 -6.34
C ALA A 94 -12.21 2.13 -5.41
N LEU A 95 -12.40 2.55 -4.16
CA LEU A 95 -13.34 1.91 -3.23
C LEU A 95 -14.79 2.00 -3.74
N LEU A 96 -15.21 3.18 -4.20
CA LEU A 96 -16.57 3.44 -4.69
C LEU A 96 -16.87 2.69 -6.00
N LEU A 97 -15.88 2.60 -6.88
CA LEU A 97 -15.99 1.96 -8.19
C LEU A 97 -15.59 0.47 -8.16
N ARG A 98 -15.52 -0.15 -6.97
CA ARG A 98 -15.06 -1.53 -6.80
C ARG A 98 -16.04 -2.52 -7.45
N PRO A 99 -15.65 -3.22 -8.54
CA PRO A 99 -16.55 -4.14 -9.23
C PRO A 99 -16.80 -5.43 -8.42
N ASN A 100 -17.90 -6.13 -8.71
CA ASN A 100 -18.14 -7.47 -8.18
C ASN A 100 -17.04 -8.45 -8.63
N LYS A 101 -16.81 -9.49 -7.82
CA LYS A 101 -15.69 -10.45 -8.00
C LYS A 101 -15.73 -11.18 -9.35
N ASP A 102 -16.92 -11.35 -9.94
CA ASP A 102 -17.14 -12.17 -11.14
C ASP A 102 -17.07 -11.38 -12.46
N HIS A 103 -16.94 -10.04 -12.40
CA HIS A 103 -16.80 -9.24 -13.62
C HIS A 103 -15.37 -9.21 -14.16
N LYS A 104 -15.22 -9.37 -15.48
CA LYS A 104 -13.92 -9.22 -16.18
C LYS A 104 -13.23 -7.88 -15.89
N ILE A 105 -14.00 -6.82 -15.64
CA ILE A 105 -13.49 -5.48 -15.34
C ILE A 105 -12.70 -5.42 -14.01
N ARG A 106 -12.92 -6.39 -13.12
CA ARG A 106 -12.22 -6.52 -11.83
C ARG A 106 -10.71 -6.62 -11.99
N ILE A 107 -10.22 -7.19 -13.11
CA ILE A 107 -8.80 -7.33 -13.42
C ILE A 107 -8.18 -5.94 -13.69
N TYR A 108 -8.80 -5.13 -14.55
CA TYR A 108 -8.35 -3.76 -14.83
C TYR A 108 -8.39 -2.89 -13.58
N TRP A 109 -9.47 -2.99 -12.79
CA TRP A 109 -9.55 -2.29 -11.51
C TRP A 109 -8.42 -2.71 -10.56
N ASN A 110 -8.07 -4.00 -10.49
CA ASN A 110 -6.98 -4.49 -9.63
C ASN A 110 -5.64 -3.92 -10.05
N PHE A 111 -5.35 -3.92 -11.36
CA PHE A 111 -4.12 -3.35 -11.89
C PHE A 111 -4.03 -1.85 -11.62
N TYR A 112 -5.08 -1.10 -11.93
CA TYR A 112 -5.20 0.32 -11.62
C TYR A 112 -4.97 0.61 -10.13
N HIS A 113 -5.73 -0.05 -9.26
CA HIS A 113 -5.67 0.16 -7.81
C HIS A 113 -4.26 -0.15 -7.26
N TRP A 114 -3.64 -1.23 -7.74
CA TRP A 114 -2.29 -1.62 -7.39
C TRP A 114 -1.26 -0.58 -7.88
N ALA A 115 -1.24 -0.28 -9.17
CA ALA A 115 -0.26 0.62 -9.78
C ALA A 115 -0.30 2.02 -9.16
N ILE A 116 -1.48 2.62 -9.07
CA ILE A 116 -1.65 3.93 -8.46
C ILE A 116 -1.30 3.89 -6.96
N GLY A 117 -1.57 2.77 -6.27
CA GLY A 117 -1.35 2.66 -4.83
C GLY A 117 0.13 2.67 -4.48
N TYR A 118 0.92 1.89 -5.23
CA TYR A 118 2.37 1.89 -5.09
C TYR A 118 3.00 3.21 -5.52
N ALA A 119 2.50 3.83 -6.60
CA ALA A 119 2.95 5.16 -7.02
C ALA A 119 2.73 6.20 -5.91
N THR A 120 1.54 6.22 -5.27
CA THR A 120 1.25 7.11 -4.14
C THR A 120 2.21 6.90 -2.97
N ILE A 121 2.53 5.65 -2.60
CA ILE A 121 3.48 5.36 -1.51
C ILE A 121 4.89 5.86 -1.84
N ILE A 122 5.38 5.60 -3.05
CA ILE A 122 6.73 6.01 -3.47
C ILE A 122 6.83 7.54 -3.48
N ILE A 123 5.85 8.21 -4.11
CA ILE A 123 5.81 9.68 -4.17
C ILE A 123 5.72 10.27 -2.76
N SER A 124 4.94 9.66 -1.86
CA SER A 124 4.83 10.07 -0.46
C SER A 124 6.17 10.11 0.25
N ILE A 125 6.91 9.00 0.21
CA ILE A 125 8.21 8.88 0.87
C ILE A 125 9.18 9.94 0.33
N ILE A 126 9.28 10.07 -0.99
CA ILE A 126 10.11 11.09 -1.65
C ILE A 126 9.69 12.49 -1.21
N ASN A 127 8.38 12.76 -1.16
CA ASN A 127 7.87 14.07 -0.81
C ASN A 127 8.16 14.44 0.65
N ILE A 128 8.09 13.48 1.57
CA ILE A 128 8.43 13.68 2.99
C ILE A 128 9.91 14.00 3.16
N PHE A 129 10.81 13.28 2.48
CA PHE A 129 12.24 13.61 2.52
C PHE A 129 12.52 15.00 1.93
N LYS A 130 11.83 15.39 0.85
CA LYS A 130 11.92 16.78 0.35
C LYS A 130 11.41 17.81 1.38
N GLY A 131 10.39 17.46 2.16
CA GLY A 131 9.91 18.28 3.27
C GLY A 131 10.95 18.43 4.38
N PHE A 132 11.62 17.35 4.76
CA PHE A 132 12.74 17.40 5.72
C PHE A 132 13.90 18.26 5.21
N ASN A 133 14.29 18.13 3.94
CA ASN A 133 15.35 18.97 3.37
C ASN A 133 14.97 20.47 3.38
N ALA A 134 13.70 20.80 3.14
CA ALA A 134 13.21 22.18 3.23
C ALA A 134 13.26 22.71 4.68
N LEU A 135 12.93 21.86 5.66
CA LEU A 135 13.06 22.20 7.09
C LEU A 135 14.53 22.38 7.49
N GLU A 136 15.44 21.56 6.98
CA GLU A 136 16.88 21.67 7.23
C GLU A 136 17.44 23.01 6.74
N VAL A 137 17.07 23.43 5.52
CA VAL A 137 17.43 24.74 4.96
C VAL A 137 16.86 25.91 5.79
N SER A 138 15.66 25.75 6.36
CA SER A 138 14.93 26.85 7.01
C SER A 138 15.15 26.94 8.54
N ALA A 139 15.47 25.82 9.19
CA ALA A 139 15.52 25.69 10.64
C ALA A 139 16.76 24.94 11.17
N GLY A 140 17.71 24.59 10.28
CA GLY A 140 18.92 23.85 10.62
C GLY A 140 18.64 22.39 11.00
N ASP A 141 19.55 21.82 11.79
CA ASP A 141 19.57 20.43 12.24
C ASP A 141 18.49 20.07 13.29
N ARG A 142 17.66 21.04 13.70
CA ARG A 142 16.62 20.89 14.75
C ARG A 142 15.71 19.67 14.54
N TYR A 143 15.47 19.28 13.28
CA TYR A 143 14.55 18.20 12.93
C TYR A 143 15.27 16.93 12.41
N ASP A 144 16.59 16.83 12.53
CA ASP A 144 17.32 15.65 12.04
C ASP A 144 16.96 14.36 12.77
N ASN A 145 16.71 14.44 14.08
CA ASN A 145 16.21 13.31 14.85
C ASN A 145 14.87 12.78 14.30
N TRP A 146 14.01 13.67 13.77
CA TRP A 146 12.72 13.29 13.19
C TRP A 146 12.91 12.65 11.82
N LYS A 147 13.84 13.16 11.01
CA LYS A 147 14.26 12.56 9.73
C LYS A 147 14.80 11.15 9.94
N HIS A 148 15.66 10.95 10.94
CA HIS A 148 16.19 9.63 11.31
C HIS A 148 15.10 8.69 11.84
N ALA A 149 14.21 9.16 12.72
CA ALA A 149 13.09 8.37 13.22
C ALA A 149 12.18 7.90 12.08
N TYR A 150 11.80 8.80 11.17
CA TYR A 150 11.00 8.46 10.00
C TYR A 150 11.72 7.44 9.09
N THR A 151 13.02 7.63 8.86
CA THR A 151 13.85 6.69 8.08
C THR A 151 13.85 5.30 8.72
N GLY A 152 14.01 5.23 10.04
CA GLY A 152 13.94 3.97 10.79
C GLY A 152 12.58 3.29 10.68
N ILE A 153 11.48 4.04 10.76
CA ILE A 153 10.11 3.50 10.60
C ILE A 153 9.91 2.91 9.20
N ILE A 154 10.30 3.64 8.14
CA ILE A 154 10.18 3.15 6.76
C ILE A 154 11.08 1.94 6.52
N ALA A 155 12.31 1.95 7.04
CA ALA A 155 13.23 0.82 6.94
C ALA A 155 12.66 -0.41 7.65
N ALA A 156 12.07 -0.25 8.84
CA ALA A 156 11.42 -1.32 9.56
C ALA A 156 10.19 -1.87 8.81
N LEU A 157 9.32 -0.99 8.29
CA LEU A 157 8.17 -1.42 7.46
C LEU A 157 8.63 -2.16 6.21
N GLY A 158 9.69 -1.69 5.54
CA GLY A 158 10.29 -2.35 4.39
C GLY A 158 10.87 -3.73 4.75
N GLY A 159 11.61 -3.82 5.86
CA GLY A 159 12.15 -5.08 6.37
C GLY A 159 11.05 -6.09 6.72
N ILE A 160 10.01 -5.65 7.43
CA ILE A 160 8.82 -6.47 7.73
C ILE A 160 8.16 -6.94 6.43
N ALA A 161 8.00 -6.06 5.44
CA ALA A 161 7.42 -6.43 4.15
C ALA A 161 8.27 -7.50 3.44
N VAL A 162 9.59 -7.36 3.40
CA VAL A 162 10.49 -8.38 2.80
C VAL A 162 10.37 -9.72 3.52
N LEU A 163 10.34 -9.74 4.85
CA LEU A 163 10.17 -10.97 5.63
C LEU A 163 8.80 -11.63 5.37
N LEU A 164 7.73 -10.84 5.39
CA LEU A 164 6.38 -11.32 5.10
C LEU A 164 6.21 -11.77 3.65
N GLU A 165 6.91 -11.16 2.71
CA GLU A 165 6.99 -11.61 1.32
C GLU A 165 7.60 -13.02 1.28
N ALA A 166 8.81 -13.20 1.82
CA ALA A 166 9.45 -14.53 1.84
C ALA A 166 8.53 -15.59 2.49
N TYR A 167 7.89 -15.26 3.61
CA TYR A 167 6.98 -16.17 4.31
C TYR A 167 5.72 -16.51 3.49
N THR A 168 5.05 -15.51 2.91
CA THR A 168 3.82 -15.74 2.14
C THR A 168 4.09 -16.51 0.85
N TRP A 169 5.24 -16.31 0.21
CA TRP A 169 5.68 -17.12 -0.93
C TRP A 169 5.83 -18.59 -0.57
N ILE A 170 6.40 -18.93 0.59
CA ILE A 170 6.48 -20.31 1.08
C ILE A 170 5.08 -20.93 1.22
N ILE A 171 4.12 -20.18 1.78
CA ILE A 171 2.72 -20.65 1.93
C ILE A 171 2.09 -20.90 0.56
N VAL A 172 2.24 -19.98 -0.39
CA VAL A 172 1.66 -20.09 -1.74
C VAL A 172 2.24 -21.30 -2.48
N ILE A 173 3.56 -21.50 -2.41
CA ILE A 173 4.23 -22.65 -3.04
C ILE A 173 3.76 -23.97 -2.41
N LYS A 174 3.67 -24.05 -1.06
CA LYS A 174 3.15 -25.23 -0.36
C LYS A 174 1.71 -25.56 -0.77
N ARG A 175 0.85 -24.55 -0.89
CA ARG A 175 -0.55 -24.70 -1.32
C ARG A 175 -0.65 -25.25 -2.75
N LYS A 176 0.10 -24.65 -3.68
CA LYS A 176 0.16 -25.10 -5.10
C LYS A 176 0.66 -26.55 -5.21
N LYS A 177 1.65 -26.94 -4.41
CA LYS A 177 2.14 -28.33 -4.36
C LYS A 177 1.07 -29.30 -3.84
N SER A 178 0.30 -28.91 -2.83
CA SER A 178 -0.81 -29.72 -2.30
C SER A 178 -1.95 -29.90 -3.29
N GLU A 179 -2.36 -28.82 -3.96
CA GLU A 179 -3.42 -28.84 -4.99
C GLU A 179 -3.02 -29.71 -6.18
N ASN A 180 -1.75 -29.61 -6.65
CA ASN A 180 -1.23 -30.46 -7.73
C ASN A 180 -1.19 -31.94 -7.35
N LYS A 181 -0.85 -32.28 -6.09
CA LYS A 181 -0.90 -33.68 -5.62
C LYS A 181 -2.32 -34.23 -5.60
N PHE A 182 -3.29 -33.42 -5.17
CA PHE A 182 -4.69 -33.81 -5.12
C PHE A 182 -5.28 -34.04 -6.52
N SER A 183 -5.02 -33.13 -7.46
CA SER A 183 -5.48 -33.28 -8.85
C SER A 183 -4.85 -34.47 -9.56
N GLN A 184 -3.56 -34.76 -9.31
CA GLN A 184 -2.89 -35.95 -9.84
C GLN A 184 -3.43 -37.25 -9.23
N GLY A 185 -3.79 -37.26 -7.94
CA GLY A 185 -4.40 -38.40 -7.27
C GLY A 185 -5.79 -38.75 -7.82
N MET A 186 -6.65 -37.77 -8.06
CA MET A 186 -7.97 -37.97 -8.68
C MET A 186 -7.88 -38.48 -10.13
N ASN A 187 -6.89 -38.03 -10.90
CA ASN A 187 -6.67 -38.54 -12.26
C ASN A 187 -6.05 -39.95 -12.28
N GLY A 188 -5.29 -40.33 -11.25
CA GLY A 188 -4.68 -41.66 -11.13
C GLY A 188 -5.66 -42.77 -10.75
N THR A 189 -6.67 -42.47 -9.94
CA THR A 189 -7.71 -43.45 -9.52
C THR A 189 -8.72 -43.79 -10.62
N ASN A 190 -8.89 -42.92 -11.61
CA ASN A 190 -9.79 -43.17 -12.76
C ASN A 190 -9.11 -43.95 -13.91
N GLY A 191 -7.82 -44.27 -13.81
CA GLY A 191 -7.05 -44.95 -14.85
C GLY A 191 -6.88 -46.46 -14.69
N ALA A 192 -7.43 -47.09 -13.64
CA ALA A 192 -7.06 -48.45 -13.24
C ALA A 192 -8.13 -49.55 -13.47
N ASN A 193 -9.23 -49.30 -14.19
CA ASN A 193 -10.23 -50.34 -14.52
C ASN A 193 -10.52 -50.37 -16.02
N GLY A 194 -9.77 -51.18 -16.77
CA GLY A 194 -9.91 -51.29 -18.22
C GLY A 194 -9.17 -52.46 -18.86
N TYR A 195 -9.24 -53.66 -18.29
CA TYR A 195 -8.94 -54.95 -18.96
C TYR A 195 -9.98 -55.94 -18.41
N GLY A 196 -10.82 -56.61 -19.18
CA GLY A 196 -10.72 -57.06 -20.56
C GLY A 196 -10.86 -58.58 -20.57
N SER A 197 -12.08 -59.09 -20.42
CA SER A 197 -12.38 -60.52 -20.60
C SER A 197 -13.82 -60.72 -21.08
N ARG A 198 -13.98 -60.88 -22.40
CA ARG A 198 -15.17 -61.44 -23.05
C ARG A 198 -14.88 -62.93 -23.34
N PRO A 199 -15.76 -63.88 -22.99
CA PRO A 199 -15.71 -65.21 -23.55
C PRO A 199 -16.40 -65.20 -24.93
N GLN A 200 -15.71 -65.72 -25.95
CA GLN A 200 -16.31 -66.11 -27.22
C GLN A 200 -16.94 -67.49 -27.07
N GLN A 201 -18.19 -67.61 -27.52
CA GLN A 201 -18.82 -68.86 -27.95
C GLN A 201 -18.25 -69.30 -29.30
#